data_AF-A0A255TWZ8-F1
#
_entry.id   AF-A0A255TWZ8-F1
#
_cell.length_a   1.000
_cell.length_b   1.000
_cell.length_c   1.000
_cell.angle_alpha   90.00
_cell.angle_beta   90.00
_cell.angle_gamma   90.00
#
_symmetry.space_group_name_H-M   'P 1'
#
loop_
_entity.id
_entity.type
_entity.pdbx_description
1 polymer ?
#
loop_
_entity_poly.entity_id
_entity_poly.type
_entity_poly.pdbx_seq_one_letter_code
_entity_poly.pdbx_strand_id
1 'polypeptide(L)'
;MLNLGKCQSVHFAAQIASLTLTMMQYNILCSVKRFEAYETIGGLFAEVTNDTLELSVTDKIWALILDFVLQVAERYSIDATELLTDFIDNNPIAHMLHKIYIYKQAS
;
A
#
# COMPACT_ATOMS: atom_id res chain seq x y z
N MET A 1 -35.16 -9.67 3.15
CA MET A 1 -35.21 -9.86 1.67
C MET A 1 -36.13 -8.80 1.08
N LEU A 2 -35.82 -8.27 -0.11
CA LEU A 2 -36.42 -7.07 -0.73
C LEU A 2 -37.90 -7.20 -1.17
N ASN A 3 -38.71 -7.98 -0.45
CA ASN A 3 -40.12 -8.23 -0.74
C ASN A 3 -40.40 -8.79 -2.15
N LEU A 4 -39.41 -9.44 -2.77
CA LEU A 4 -39.57 -10.16 -4.03
C LEU A 4 -40.69 -11.20 -3.90
N GLY A 5 -41.64 -11.19 -4.83
CA GLY A 5 -42.76 -12.13 -4.85
C GLY A 5 -43.85 -11.87 -3.80
N LYS A 6 -43.79 -10.76 -3.05
CA LYS A 6 -44.84 -10.41 -2.07
C LYS A 6 -46.04 -9.64 -2.66
N CYS A 7 -45.98 -9.25 -3.92
CA CYS A 7 -47.10 -8.58 -4.60
C CYS A 7 -48.27 -9.55 -4.77
N GLN A 8 -49.39 -9.29 -4.09
CA GLN A 8 -50.64 -10.05 -4.21
C GLN A 8 -51.64 -9.40 -5.18
N SER A 9 -51.20 -8.45 -6.00
CA SER A 9 -52.07 -7.82 -6.98
C SER A 9 -52.46 -8.82 -8.07
N VAL A 10 -53.74 -8.81 -8.44
CA VAL A 10 -54.29 -9.60 -9.54
C VAL A 10 -53.95 -9.01 -10.92
N HIS A 11 -53.40 -7.78 -10.96
CA HIS A 11 -53.01 -7.12 -12.19
C HIS A 11 -51.55 -7.43 -12.54
N PHE A 12 -51.34 -7.97 -13.73
CA PHE A 12 -50.00 -8.30 -14.25
C PHE A 12 -49.07 -7.08 -14.30
N ALA A 13 -49.57 -5.91 -14.69
CA ALA A 13 -48.78 -4.67 -14.70
C ALA A 13 -48.25 -4.29 -13.30
N ALA A 14 -49.05 -4.49 -12.25
CA ALA A 14 -48.63 -4.25 -10.88
C ALA A 14 -47.60 -5.29 -10.40
N GLN A 15 -47.69 -6.54 -10.86
CA GLN A 15 -46.68 -7.57 -10.60
C GLN A 15 -45.36 -7.23 -11.27
N ILE A 16 -45.37 -6.83 -12.55
CA ILE A 16 -44.17 -6.36 -13.27
C ILE A 16 -43.55 -5.18 -12.52
N ALA A 17 -44.35 -4.16 -12.19
CA ALA A 17 -43.85 -2.98 -11.49
C ALA A 17 -43.20 -3.33 -10.14
N SER A 18 -43.81 -4.25 -9.38
CA SER A 18 -43.27 -4.70 -8.10
C SER A 18 -41.93 -5.45 -8.22
N LEU A 19 -41.77 -6.27 -9.28
CA LEU A 19 -40.53 -6.96 -9.60
C LEU A 19 -39.45 -5.96 -10.03
N THR A 20 -39.78 -5.04 -10.92
CA THR A 20 -38.87 -3.99 -11.38
C THR A 20 -38.39 -3.13 -10.22
N LEU A 21 -39.28 -2.72 -9.31
CA LEU A 21 -38.92 -1.96 -8.11
C LEU A 21 -37.96 -2.74 -7.21
N THR A 22 -38.24 -4.02 -6.98
CA THR A 22 -37.38 -4.90 -6.18
C THR A 22 -35.98 -5.02 -6.79
N MET A 23 -35.89 -5.12 -8.12
CA MET A 23 -34.62 -5.20 -8.83
C MET A 23 -33.83 -3.87 -8.76
N MET A 24 -34.51 -2.73 -8.86
CA MET A 24 -33.87 -1.42 -8.67
C MET A 24 -33.30 -1.27 -7.25
N GLN A 25 -34.05 -1.65 -6.22
CA GLN A 25 -33.56 -1.64 -4.84
C GLN A 25 -32.36 -2.57 -4.65
N TYR A 26 -32.38 -3.75 -5.27
CA TYR A 26 -31.24 -4.67 -5.27
C TYR A 26 -30.00 -4.03 -5.91
N ASN A 27 -30.14 -3.41 -7.08
CA ASN A 27 -29.03 -2.77 -7.78
C ASN A 27 -28.40 -1.63 -6.98
N ILE A 28 -29.23 -0.83 -6.30
CA ILE A 28 -28.75 0.23 -5.40
C ILE A 28 -27.95 -0.36 -4.25
N LEU A 29 -28.52 -1.36 -3.54
CA LEU A 29 -27.83 -2.01 -2.41
C LEU A 29 -26.54 -2.71 -2.85
N CYS A 30 -26.55 -3.36 -4.00
CA CYS A 30 -25.36 -3.99 -4.58
C CYS A 30 -24.29 -2.95 -4.89
N SER A 31 -24.69 -1.78 -5.41
CA SER A 31 -23.77 -0.66 -5.68
C SER A 31 -23.18 -0.10 -4.39
N VAL A 32 -23.99 0.13 -3.36
CA VAL A 32 -23.51 0.58 -2.04
C VAL A 32 -22.54 -0.44 -1.44
N LYS A 33 -22.91 -1.73 -1.42
CA LYS A 33 -22.04 -2.81 -0.96
C LYS A 33 -20.72 -2.84 -1.73
N ARG A 34 -20.76 -2.57 -3.04
CA ARG A 34 -19.57 -2.47 -3.88
C ARG A 34 -18.69 -1.30 -3.43
N PHE A 35 -19.24 -0.10 -3.31
CA PHE A 35 -18.48 1.06 -2.85
C PHE A 35 -17.87 0.82 -1.47
N GLU A 36 -18.65 0.38 -0.50
CA GLU A 36 -18.15 0.06 0.84
C GLU A 36 -17.04 -1.00 0.79
N ALA A 37 -17.25 -2.13 0.11
CA ALA A 37 -16.27 -3.20 0.08
C ALA A 37 -14.95 -2.77 -0.61
N TYR A 38 -15.04 -2.08 -1.76
CA TYR A 38 -13.85 -1.69 -2.52
C TYR A 38 -13.16 -0.43 -1.97
N GLU A 39 -13.88 0.50 -1.34
CA GLU A 39 -13.29 1.66 -0.65
C GLU A 39 -12.59 1.21 0.64
N THR A 40 -13.19 0.28 1.40
CA THR A 40 -12.55 -0.26 2.62
C THR A 40 -11.32 -1.10 2.28
N ILE A 41 -11.41 -1.98 1.27
CA ILE A 41 -10.27 -2.77 0.81
C ILE A 41 -9.21 -1.87 0.17
N GLY A 42 -9.61 -0.94 -0.70
CA GLY A 42 -8.71 0.01 -1.35
C GLY A 42 -7.99 0.91 -0.33
N GLY A 43 -8.69 1.38 0.69
CA GLY A 43 -8.12 2.12 1.82
C GLY A 43 -7.11 1.30 2.61
N LEU A 44 -7.44 0.05 2.96
CA LEU A 44 -6.53 -0.87 3.64
C LEU A 44 -5.27 -1.15 2.81
N PHE A 45 -5.42 -1.40 1.50
CA PHE A 45 -4.27 -1.58 0.62
C PHE A 45 -3.46 -0.29 0.49
N ALA A 46 -4.10 0.88 0.40
CA ALA A 46 -3.42 2.16 0.35
C ALA A 46 -2.64 2.44 1.64
N GLU A 47 -3.22 2.17 2.80
CA GLU A 47 -2.57 2.26 4.11
C GLU A 47 -1.37 1.30 4.19
N VAL A 48 -1.56 0.01 3.88
CA VAL A 48 -0.47 -0.98 3.85
C VAL A 48 0.62 -0.61 2.83
N THR A 49 0.26 -0.06 1.68
CA THR A 49 1.23 0.38 0.66
C THR A 49 1.97 1.64 1.10
N ASN A 50 1.30 2.56 1.78
CA ASN A 50 1.91 3.76 2.34
C ASN A 50 2.83 3.43 3.53
N ASP A 51 2.46 2.46 4.34
CA ASP A 51 3.33 1.88 5.38
C ASP A 51 4.51 1.11 4.78
N THR A 52 4.32 0.49 3.60
CA THR A 52 5.42 -0.12 2.82
C THR A 52 6.34 0.93 2.17
N LEU A 53 5.82 2.14 1.94
CA LEU A 53 6.57 3.32 1.50
C LEU A 53 7.39 3.94 2.64
N GLU A 54 7.16 3.57 3.91
CA GLU A 54 8.18 3.80 4.93
C GLU A 54 9.46 3.06 4.53
N LEU A 55 10.60 3.76 4.62
CA LEU A 55 11.93 3.17 4.48
C LEU A 55 11.95 1.84 5.24
N SER A 56 12.32 0.76 4.54
CA SER A 56 12.43 -0.54 5.19
C SER A 56 13.49 -0.47 6.30
N VAL A 57 13.48 -1.42 7.23
CA VAL A 57 14.49 -1.47 8.29
C VAL A 57 15.91 -1.37 7.72
N THR A 58 16.17 -2.03 6.57
CA THR A 58 17.45 -1.94 5.87
C THR A 58 17.76 -0.54 5.34
N ASP A 59 16.78 0.16 4.79
CA ASP A 59 17.00 1.52 4.26
C ASP A 59 17.18 2.53 5.39
N LYS A 60 16.44 2.38 6.50
CA LYS A 60 16.61 3.18 7.72
C LYS A 60 18.01 2.99 8.30
N ILE A 61 18.50 1.75 8.36
CA ILE A 61 19.87 1.44 8.80
C ILE A 61 20.91 2.03 7.85
N TRP A 62 20.73 1.87 6.53
CA TRP A 62 21.65 2.39 5.54
C TRP A 62 21.75 3.92 5.56
N ALA A 63 20.61 4.61 5.67
CA ALA A 63 20.56 6.07 5.80
C ALA A 63 21.30 6.56 7.04
N LEU A 64 21.18 5.85 8.17
CA LEU A 64 21.88 6.20 9.41
C LEU A 64 23.40 6.00 9.30
N ILE A 65 23.85 4.95 8.60
CA ILE A 65 25.27 4.75 8.30
C ILE A 65 25.80 5.89 7.43
N LEU A 66 25.05 6.26 6.37
CA LEU A 66 25.47 7.30 5.44
C LEU A 66 25.55 8.67 6.13
N ASP A 67 24.57 9.00 6.96
CA ASP A 67 24.55 10.24 7.76
C ASP A 67 25.73 10.29 8.74
N PHE A 68 26.02 9.19 9.42
CA PHE A 68 27.18 9.09 10.31
C PHE A 68 28.50 9.31 9.55
N VAL A 69 28.67 8.67 8.38
CA VAL A 69 29.89 8.81 7.56
C VAL A 69 30.04 10.25 7.08
N LEU A 70 28.96 10.91 6.65
CA LEU A 70 28.98 12.32 6.25
C LEU A 70 29.41 13.23 7.41
N GLN A 71 28.84 13.05 8.61
CA GLN A 71 29.22 13.85 9.78
C GLN A 71 30.70 13.67 10.16
N VAL A 72 31.22 12.44 10.09
CA VAL A 72 32.63 12.16 10.35
C VAL A 72 33.53 12.77 9.27
N ALA A 73 33.15 12.61 8.00
CA ALA A 73 33.89 13.16 6.87
C ALA A 73 33.98 14.69 6.95
N GLU A 74 32.88 15.38 7.23
CA GLU A 74 32.87 16.83 7.45
C GLU A 74 33.75 17.25 8.63
N ARG A 75 33.63 16.56 9.77
CA ARG A 75 34.37 16.88 10.99
C ARG A 75 35.89 16.82 10.80
N TYR A 76 36.36 15.85 10.01
CA TYR A 76 37.78 15.61 9.77
C TYR A 76 38.26 16.10 8.39
N SER A 77 37.39 16.72 7.60
CA SER A 77 37.67 17.15 6.21
C SER A 77 38.21 16.01 5.33
N ILE A 78 37.67 14.81 5.52
CA ILE A 78 37.96 13.60 4.73
C ILE A 78 36.93 13.52 3.60
N ASP A 79 37.30 12.95 2.46
CA ASP A 79 36.32 12.66 1.41
C ASP A 79 35.32 11.58 1.88
N ALA A 80 34.04 11.94 1.90
CA ALA A 80 32.99 11.06 2.40
C ALA A 80 32.83 9.78 1.55
N THR A 81 33.10 9.88 0.25
CA THR A 81 32.96 8.75 -0.68
C THR A 81 34.08 7.75 -0.48
N GLU A 82 35.30 8.23 -0.34
CA GLU A 82 36.47 7.41 -0.01
C GLU A 82 36.30 6.70 1.34
N LEU A 83 35.85 7.44 2.37
CA LEU A 83 35.58 6.88 3.70
C LEU A 83 34.46 5.82 3.68
N LEU A 84 33.38 6.06 2.93
CA LEU A 84 32.29 5.09 2.81
C LEU A 84 32.74 3.83 2.07
N THR A 85 33.54 3.99 1.01
CA THR A 85 34.04 2.87 0.20
C THR A 85 34.99 2.00 1.03
N ASP A 86 35.92 2.63 1.75
CA ASP A 86 36.84 1.93 2.66
C ASP A 86 36.07 1.20 3.78
N PHE A 87 35.02 1.82 4.34
CA PHE A 87 34.17 1.18 5.33
C PHE A 87 33.43 -0.05 4.79
N ILE A 88 32.90 0.02 3.56
CA ILE A 88 32.19 -1.09 2.91
C ILE A 88 33.15 -2.25 2.61
N ASP A 89 34.33 -1.95 2.06
CA ASP A 89 35.30 -2.96 1.63
C ASP A 89 35.94 -3.69 2.82
N ASN A 90 36.14 -3.00 3.95
CA ASN A 90 36.71 -3.58 5.16
C ASN A 90 35.67 -4.21 6.10
N ASN A 91 34.38 -4.07 5.82
CA ASN A 91 33.31 -4.60 6.68
C ASN A 91 32.34 -5.52 5.89
N PRO A 92 32.37 -6.84 6.13
CA PRO A 92 31.53 -7.79 5.39
C PRO A 92 30.02 -7.58 5.62
N ILE A 93 29.62 -7.03 6.78
CA ILE A 93 28.23 -6.70 7.08
C ILE A 93 27.80 -5.46 6.29
N ALA A 94 28.64 -4.43 6.24
CA ALA A 94 28.37 -3.22 5.45
C ALA A 94 28.25 -3.55 3.96
N HIS A 95 29.11 -4.44 3.43
CA HIS A 95 29.02 -4.94 2.07
C HIS A 95 27.71 -5.69 1.79
N MET A 96 27.25 -6.50 2.74
CA MET A 96 25.97 -7.20 2.61
C MET A 96 24.79 -6.22 2.61
N LEU A 97 24.79 -5.24 3.52
CA LEU A 97 23.76 -4.19 3.59
C LEU A 97 23.72 -3.35 2.32
N HIS A 98 24.88 -2.96 1.80
CA HIS A 98 25.01 -2.21 0.55
C HIS A 98 24.43 -2.98 -0.65
N LYS A 99 24.72 -4.29 -0.76
CA LYS A 99 24.16 -5.14 -1.82
C LYS A 99 22.65 -5.27 -1.75
N ILE A 100 22.09 -5.43 -0.55
CA ILE A 100 20.64 -5.53 -0.35
C ILE A 100 19.98 -4.21 -0.75
N TYR A 101 20.57 -3.08 -0.36
CA TYR A 101 20.09 -1.75 -0.72
C TYR A 101 20.08 -1.51 -2.23
N ILE A 102 21.18 -1.83 -2.93
CA ILE A 102 21.26 -1.71 -4.41
C ILE A 102 20.22 -2.59 -5.10
N TYR A 103 20.07 -3.84 -4.66
CA TYR A 103 19.11 -4.76 -5.26
C TYR A 103 17.67 -4.26 -5.13
N LYS A 104 17.32 -3.65 -3.99
CA LYS A 104 16.00 -3.07 -3.76
C LYS A 104 15.70 -1.88 -4.68
N GLN A 105 16.69 -1.04 -5.00
CA GLN A 105 16.52 0.11 -5.91
C GLN A 105 16.36 -0.28 -7.38
N ALA A 106 16.84 -1.47 -7.77
CA ALA A 106 16.76 -1.96 -9.14
C ALA A 106 15.49 -2.76 -9.45
N SER A 107 14.68 -3.05 -8.43
CA SER A 107 13.40 -3.78 -8.53
C SER A 107 12.21 -2.84 -8.46
#